data_AF-A0A836GXG7-F1
#
_entry.id   AF-A0A836GXG7-F1
#
_cell.length_a   1.000
_cell.length_b   1.000
_cell.length_c   1.000
_cell.angle_alpha   90.00
_cell.angle_beta   90.00
_cell.angle_gamma   90.00
#
_symmetry.space_group_name_H-M   'P 1'
#
loop_
_entity.id
_entity.type
_entity.pdbx_description
1 polymer ?
#
loop_
_entity_poly.entity_id
_entity_poly.type
_entity_poly.pdbx_seq_one_letter_code
_entity_poly.pdbx_strand_id
1 'polypeptide(L)'
;MEESYVEGNLGPIFSNAEPLSLPIVARILHEKRIGAEETDKAKGVLIQSCCEAVDILQEDCAPESLVNSLHSKRLRLRADGGSFANTHLTGLQIDENGYAVLPMEGAARPAAASVAGSRTERMKPFEIIALTTLRPTTAREAVELIPSLFRFEDAEIDDILGLMSY
;
A
#
# COMPACT_ATOMS: atom_id res chain seq x y z
N MET A 1 3.25 -15.03 -14.59
CA MET A 1 3.21 -13.61 -14.19
C MET A 1 4.66 -13.24 -13.93
N GLU A 2 5.21 -12.29 -14.68
CA GLU A 2 6.60 -11.88 -14.57
C GLU A 2 6.81 -11.11 -13.26
N GLU A 3 7.97 -11.28 -12.61
CA GLU A 3 8.28 -10.63 -11.34
C GLU A 3 8.49 -9.13 -11.58
N SER A 4 7.75 -8.29 -10.86
CA SER A 4 7.88 -6.84 -10.92
C SER A 4 7.70 -6.26 -9.52
N TYR A 5 8.82 -5.93 -8.88
CA TYR A 5 8.82 -5.33 -7.54
C TYR A 5 8.20 -3.92 -7.54
N VAL A 6 8.28 -3.21 -8.66
CA VAL A 6 7.66 -1.88 -8.84
C VAL A 6 6.13 -1.99 -8.81
N GLU A 7 5.57 -3.02 -9.45
CA GLU A 7 4.13 -3.26 -9.46
C GLU A 7 3.66 -4.05 -8.23
N GLY A 8 4.58 -4.48 -7.36
CA GLY A 8 4.28 -5.34 -6.22
C GLY A 8 3.92 -6.77 -6.60
N ASN A 9 4.45 -7.26 -7.72
CA ASN A 9 4.28 -8.63 -8.20
C ASN A 9 5.53 -9.42 -7.82
N LEU A 10 5.52 -10.03 -6.64
CA LEU A 10 6.69 -10.73 -6.04
C LEU A 10 6.93 -12.14 -6.62
N GLY A 11 6.29 -12.48 -7.74
CA GLY A 11 6.31 -13.85 -8.28
C GLY A 11 5.32 -14.79 -7.58
N PRO A 12 5.10 -15.99 -8.13
CA PRO A 12 4.00 -16.88 -7.72
C PRO A 12 4.15 -17.43 -6.29
N ILE A 13 5.38 -17.62 -5.81
CA ILE A 13 5.63 -18.15 -4.46
C ILE A 13 5.28 -17.09 -3.41
N PHE A 14 5.82 -15.87 -3.58
CA PHE A 14 5.67 -14.80 -2.58
C PHE A 14 4.35 -14.05 -2.70
N SER A 15 3.72 -14.01 -3.88
CA SER A 15 2.38 -13.41 -4.03
C SER A 15 1.29 -14.16 -3.26
N ASN A 16 1.51 -15.44 -2.97
CA ASN A 16 0.60 -16.28 -2.19
C ASN A 16 1.05 -16.47 -0.73
N ALA A 17 2.24 -15.99 -0.37
CA ALA A 17 2.73 -16.07 0.99
C ALA A 17 2.04 -15.02 1.86
N GLU A 18 1.77 -15.38 3.12
CA GLU A 18 1.31 -14.42 4.13
C GLU A 18 2.55 -13.78 4.78
N PRO A 19 2.80 -12.48 4.54
CA PRO A 19 3.92 -11.79 5.16
C PRO A 19 3.60 -11.54 6.64
N LEU A 20 4.58 -11.75 7.51
CA LEU A 20 4.44 -11.53 8.94
C LEU A 20 4.97 -10.14 9.31
N SER A 21 4.31 -9.48 10.25
CA SER A 21 4.80 -8.24 10.84
C SER A 21 6.03 -8.51 11.73
N LEU A 22 6.93 -7.54 11.84
CA LEU A 22 8.11 -7.67 12.71
C LEU A 22 7.77 -7.97 14.18
N PRO A 23 6.73 -7.37 14.80
CA PRO A 23 6.30 -7.75 16.14
C PRO A 23 5.89 -9.22 16.28
N ILE A 24 5.21 -9.79 15.27
CA ILE A 24 4.87 -11.22 15.26
C ILE A 24 6.15 -12.07 15.13
N VAL A 25 7.05 -11.69 14.24
CA VAL A 25 8.32 -12.39 14.04
C VAL A 25 9.15 -12.39 15.33
N ALA A 26 9.24 -11.25 16.03
CA ALA A 26 9.92 -11.14 17.31
C ALA A 26 9.36 -12.11 18.35
N ARG A 27 8.04 -12.16 18.48
CA ARG A 27 7.35 -13.10 19.39
C ARG A 27 7.69 -14.56 19.05
N ILE A 28 7.59 -14.93 17.78
CA ILE A 28 7.88 -16.30 17.33
C ILE A 28 9.35 -16.66 17.60
N LEU A 29 10.29 -15.76 17.30
CA LEU A 29 11.71 -16.00 17.55
C LEU A 29 12.02 -16.16 19.03
N HIS A 30 11.40 -15.34 19.89
CA HIS A 30 11.58 -15.46 21.35
C HIS A 30 11.03 -16.79 21.88
N GLU A 31 9.87 -17.25 21.41
CA GLU A 31 9.32 -18.57 21.75
C GLU A 31 10.24 -19.71 21.28
N LYS A 32 10.78 -19.60 20.06
CA LYS A 32 11.70 -20.60 19.50
C LYS A 32 13.05 -20.61 20.21
N ARG A 33 13.53 -19.46 20.70
CA ARG A 33 14.76 -19.37 21.49
C ARG A 33 14.66 -20.19 22.77
N ILE A 34 13.58 -20.02 23.51
CA ILE A 34 13.33 -20.75 24.77
C ILE A 34 13.42 -22.27 24.54
N GLY A 35 12.79 -22.79 23.47
CA GLY A 35 12.86 -24.22 23.16
C GLY A 35 14.19 -24.70 22.57
N ALA A 36 14.97 -23.82 21.95
CA ALA A 36 16.27 -24.17 21.34
C ALA A 36 17.41 -24.22 22.37
N GLU A 37 17.38 -23.37 23.39
CA GLU A 37 18.34 -23.39 24.51
C GLU A 37 18.38 -24.76 25.21
N GLU A 38 17.25 -25.47 25.25
CA GLU A 38 17.14 -26.79 25.89
C GLU A 38 17.64 -27.95 25.01
N THR A 39 17.69 -27.78 23.69
CA THR A 39 17.87 -28.90 22.75
C THR A 39 19.12 -28.81 21.88
N ASP A 40 19.55 -27.62 21.46
CA ASP A 40 20.65 -27.44 20.50
C ASP A 40 21.27 -26.05 20.60
N LYS A 41 22.48 -25.99 21.17
CA LYS A 41 23.22 -24.75 21.43
C LYS A 41 23.56 -23.97 20.16
N ALA A 42 23.83 -24.65 19.03
CA ALA A 42 24.19 -23.97 17.77
C ALA A 42 22.96 -23.29 17.15
N LYS A 43 21.80 -23.94 17.22
CA LYS A 43 20.52 -23.33 16.83
C LYS A 43 20.15 -22.16 17.74
N GLY A 44 20.39 -22.29 19.04
CA GLY A 44 20.20 -21.21 20.01
C GLY A 44 20.96 -19.94 19.64
N VAL A 45 22.23 -20.05 19.24
CA VAL A 45 23.04 -18.89 18.83
C VAL A 45 22.50 -18.22 17.56
N LEU A 46 22.07 -19.00 16.56
CA LEU A 46 21.49 -18.43 15.33
C LEU A 46 20.16 -17.72 15.61
N ILE A 47 19.28 -18.32 16.42
CA ILE A 47 18.02 -17.70 16.80
C ILE A 47 18.28 -16.42 17.60
N GLN A 48 19.24 -16.44 18.52
CA GLN A 48 19.62 -15.27 19.31
C GLN A 48 20.09 -14.11 18.42
N SER A 49 20.96 -14.38 17.44
CA SER A 49 21.39 -13.35 16.49
C SER A 49 20.23 -12.77 15.68
N CYS A 50 19.26 -13.60 15.28
CA CYS A 50 18.05 -13.13 14.61
C CYS A 50 17.15 -12.31 15.54
N CYS A 51 16.99 -12.71 16.82
CA CYS A 51 16.23 -11.94 17.80
C CYS A 51 16.82 -10.54 17.95
N GLU A 52 18.14 -10.42 18.12
CA GLU A 52 18.82 -9.13 18.28
C GLU A 52 18.60 -8.21 17.07
N ALA A 53 18.68 -8.76 15.84
CA ALA A 53 18.40 -7.99 14.64
C ALA A 53 16.94 -7.53 14.56
N VAL A 54 15.99 -8.40 14.90
CA VAL A 54 14.56 -8.08 14.88
C VAL A 54 14.18 -7.11 16.00
N ASP A 55 14.78 -7.22 17.18
CA ASP A 55 14.56 -6.33 18.31
C ASP A 55 14.92 -4.89 17.95
N ILE A 56 16.05 -4.67 17.27
CA ILE A 56 16.44 -3.34 16.78
C ILE A 56 15.44 -2.83 15.72
N LEU A 57 15.02 -3.68 14.80
CA LEU A 57 14.15 -3.27 13.69
C LEU A 57 12.70 -3.00 14.12
N GLN A 58 12.23 -3.62 15.21
CA GLN A 58 10.84 -3.48 15.65
C GLN A 58 10.57 -2.24 16.52
N GLU A 59 11.59 -1.60 17.10
CA GLU A 59 11.42 -0.48 18.04
C GLU A 59 10.54 0.64 17.46
N ASP A 60 10.72 0.91 16.16
CA ASP A 60 9.96 1.93 15.46
C ASP A 60 8.75 1.39 14.69
N CYS A 61 8.52 0.08 14.64
CA CYS A 61 7.43 -0.50 13.84
C CYS A 61 6.04 -0.22 14.39
N ALA A 62 5.03 -0.21 13.52
CA ALA A 62 3.64 -0.08 13.95
C ALA A 62 3.13 -1.35 14.65
N PRO A 63 2.20 -1.22 15.62
CA PRO A 63 1.66 -2.36 16.35
C PRO A 63 0.75 -3.23 15.48
N GLU A 64 0.65 -4.50 15.86
CA GLU A 64 -0.13 -5.52 15.13
C GLU A 64 -1.63 -5.17 15.01
N SER A 65 -2.20 -4.47 15.99
CA SER A 65 -3.59 -3.99 15.91
C SER A 65 -3.82 -3.05 14.73
N LEU A 66 -2.81 -2.24 14.39
CA LEU A 66 -2.86 -1.32 13.26
C LEU A 66 -2.70 -2.08 11.94
N VAL A 67 -1.75 -3.03 11.87
CA VAL A 67 -1.58 -3.94 10.71
C VAL A 67 -2.92 -4.57 10.34
N ASN A 68 -3.61 -5.17 11.31
CA ASN A 68 -4.92 -5.79 11.12
C ASN A 68 -6.01 -4.81 10.65
N SER A 69 -5.96 -3.57 11.15
CA SER A 69 -6.88 -2.51 10.73
C SER A 69 -6.67 -2.12 9.26
N LEU A 70 -5.41 -2.09 8.80
CA LEU A 70 -5.07 -1.77 7.41
C LEU A 70 -5.45 -2.88 6.42
N HIS A 71 -5.38 -4.16 6.81
CA HIS A 71 -5.82 -5.28 5.96
C HIS A 71 -7.29 -5.20 5.52
N SER A 72 -8.14 -4.56 6.32
CA SER A 72 -9.56 -4.43 6.02
C SER A 72 -9.88 -3.20 5.16
N LYS A 73 -8.97 -2.23 5.06
CA LYS A 73 -9.20 -0.98 4.34
C LYS A 73 -9.16 -1.17 2.84
N ARG A 74 -10.08 -0.46 2.18
CA ARG A 74 -10.14 -0.34 0.72
C ARG A 74 -9.91 1.12 0.40
N LEU A 75 -8.91 1.38 -0.41
CA LEU A 75 -8.49 2.72 -0.78
C LEU A 75 -8.97 3.03 -2.18
N ARG A 76 -9.26 4.30 -2.42
CA ARG A 76 -9.58 4.79 -3.76
C ARG A 76 -8.37 4.64 -4.67
N LEU A 77 -8.58 3.96 -5.79
CA LEU A 77 -7.62 3.94 -6.87
C LEU A 77 -7.60 5.31 -7.53
N ARG A 78 -6.41 5.77 -7.86
CA ARG A 78 -6.21 6.96 -8.67
C ARG A 78 -6.95 6.76 -9.99
N ALA A 79 -7.86 7.68 -10.32
CA ALA A 79 -8.70 7.62 -11.53
C ALA A 79 -7.86 7.45 -12.82
N ASP A 80 -6.62 7.89 -12.74
CA ASP A 80 -5.61 7.78 -13.77
C ASP A 80 -4.58 6.73 -13.36
N GLY A 81 -4.70 5.52 -13.89
CA GLY A 81 -3.56 4.61 -14.02
C GLY A 81 -2.52 5.24 -14.96
N GLY A 82 -1.75 6.21 -14.45
CA GLY A 82 -0.61 6.83 -15.14
C GLY A 82 -0.91 7.81 -16.29
N SER A 83 -2.14 8.32 -16.45
CA SER A 83 -2.43 9.30 -17.51
C SER A 83 -2.92 10.61 -16.90
N PHE A 84 -2.11 11.66 -16.91
CA PHE A 84 -2.53 13.03 -16.56
C PHE A 84 -3.52 13.60 -17.61
N ALA A 85 -4.62 12.91 -17.89
CA ALA A 85 -5.61 13.30 -18.87
C ALA A 85 -6.64 14.21 -18.21
N ASN A 86 -6.24 15.48 -18.05
CA ASN A 86 -7.06 16.67 -17.85
C ASN A 86 -8.58 16.41 -17.71
N THR A 87 -9.01 16.08 -16.49
CA THR A 87 -10.42 15.93 -16.12
C THR A 87 -11.26 17.17 -16.47
N HIS A 88 -10.62 18.35 -16.57
CA HIS A 88 -11.24 19.61 -16.98
C HIS A 88 -11.56 19.73 -18.48
N LEU A 89 -11.03 18.87 -19.37
CA LEU A 89 -11.28 18.93 -20.81
C LEU A 89 -12.47 18.08 -21.26
N THR A 90 -13.09 17.31 -20.36
CA THR A 90 -14.24 16.43 -20.65
C THR A 90 -15.51 17.18 -21.06
N GLY A 91 -15.54 18.51 -20.92
CA GLY A 91 -16.66 19.38 -21.31
C GLY A 91 -16.47 20.16 -22.62
N LEU A 92 -15.35 20.00 -23.33
CA LEU A 92 -15.10 20.74 -24.58
C LEU A 92 -15.75 20.00 -25.75
N GLN A 93 -16.66 20.68 -26.45
CA GLN A 93 -17.22 20.20 -27.71
C GLN A 93 -16.39 20.78 -28.87
N ILE A 94 -16.16 20.00 -29.92
CA ILE A 94 -15.47 20.48 -31.13
C ILE A 94 -16.53 20.68 -32.21
N ASP A 95 -16.56 21.87 -32.82
CA ASP A 95 -17.48 22.16 -33.92
C ASP A 95 -17.02 21.56 -35.26
N GLU A 96 -17.86 21.66 -36.29
CA GLU A 96 -17.58 21.15 -37.64
C GLU A 96 -16.36 21.81 -38.31
N ASN A 97 -15.88 22.93 -37.78
CA ASN A 97 -14.71 23.66 -38.24
C ASN A 97 -13.44 23.35 -37.42
N GLY A 98 -13.53 22.47 -36.43
CA GLY A 98 -12.40 22.04 -35.59
C GLY A 98 -12.08 22.98 -34.42
N TYR A 99 -12.96 23.90 -34.04
CA TYR A 99 -12.77 24.79 -32.90
C TYR A 99 -13.40 24.25 -31.62
N ALA A 100 -12.75 24.48 -30.49
CA ALA A 100 -13.26 24.10 -29.18
C ALA A 100 -14.32 25.11 -28.70
N VAL A 101 -15.53 24.63 -28.43
CA VAL A 101 -16.70 25.41 -28.02
C VAL A 101 -17.10 25.03 -26.60
N LEU A 102 -17.32 26.04 -25.75
CA LEU A 102 -17.87 25.85 -24.41
C LEU A 102 -19.37 25.55 -24.50
N PRO A 103 -19.93 24.63 -23.70
CA PRO A 103 -21.37 24.35 -23.72
C PRO A 103 -22.16 25.59 -23.31
N MET A 104 -23.18 25.99 -24.09
CA MET A 104 -24.09 27.07 -23.71
C MET A 104 -24.76 26.77 -22.36
N GLU A 105 -24.68 27.73 -21.43
CA GLU A 105 -25.43 27.71 -20.17
C GLU A 105 -26.94 27.62 -20.47
N GLY A 106 -27.53 26.45 -20.26
CA GLY A 106 -28.99 26.27 -20.35
C GLY A 106 -29.48 24.97 -20.99
N ALA A 107 -28.63 24.18 -21.63
CA ALA A 107 -29.04 22.87 -22.16
C ALA A 107 -28.96 21.80 -21.06
N ALA A 108 -30.11 21.22 -20.70
CA ALA A 108 -30.21 20.10 -19.79
C ALA A 108 -29.21 19.00 -20.18
N ARG A 109 -28.21 18.77 -19.31
CA ARG A 109 -27.29 17.64 -19.41
C ARG A 109 -28.12 16.36 -19.59
N PRO A 110 -28.00 15.60 -20.68
CA PRO A 110 -28.29 14.19 -20.57
C PRO A 110 -27.30 13.69 -19.52
N ALA A 111 -27.82 13.10 -18.44
CA ALA A 111 -27.04 12.38 -17.45
C ALA A 111 -26.40 11.17 -18.15
N ALA A 112 -25.39 11.41 -18.98
CA ALA A 112 -24.36 10.43 -19.28
C ALA A 112 -23.69 10.19 -17.94
N ALA A 113 -24.16 9.13 -17.29
CA ALA A 113 -23.67 8.68 -16.02
C ALA A 113 -22.15 8.50 -16.16
N SER A 114 -21.40 9.49 -15.70
CA SER A 114 -20.03 9.32 -15.23
C SER A 114 -20.11 8.42 -14.00
N VAL A 115 -20.45 7.15 -14.21
CA VAL A 115 -20.08 6.06 -13.32
C VAL A 115 -18.60 5.79 -13.57
N ALA A 116 -17.76 6.81 -13.44
CA ALA A 116 -16.41 6.60 -12.94
C ALA A 116 -16.60 6.23 -11.46
N GLY A 117 -17.16 5.04 -11.22
CA GLY A 117 -17.26 4.49 -9.89
C GLY A 117 -15.83 4.43 -9.38
N SER A 118 -15.53 5.28 -8.39
CA SER A 118 -14.29 5.27 -7.63
C SER A 118 -13.98 3.81 -7.28
N ARG A 119 -13.10 3.17 -8.06
CA ARG A 119 -12.74 1.78 -7.85
C ARG A 119 -11.93 1.76 -6.56
N THR A 120 -12.41 1.02 -5.57
CA THR A 120 -11.68 0.86 -4.32
C THR A 120 -11.02 -0.52 -4.28
N GLU A 121 -9.74 -0.56 -3.95
CA GLU A 121 -8.94 -1.77 -3.89
C GLU A 121 -8.26 -1.89 -2.53
N ARG A 122 -7.98 -3.12 -2.09
CA ARG A 122 -7.15 -3.34 -0.90
C ARG A 122 -5.68 -3.24 -1.25
N MET A 123 -4.87 -2.80 -0.30
CA MET A 123 -3.43 -2.97 -0.39
C MET A 123 -3.07 -4.46 -0.42
N LYS A 124 -1.99 -4.80 -1.11
CA LYS A 124 -1.42 -6.14 -1.09
C LYS A 124 -0.84 -6.40 0.31
N PRO A 125 -0.84 -7.65 0.79
CA PRO A 125 -0.34 -7.97 2.13
C PRO A 125 1.08 -7.44 2.38
N PHE A 126 1.99 -7.56 1.41
CA PHE A 126 3.36 -7.09 1.58
C PHE A 126 3.45 -5.55 1.68
N GLU A 127 2.55 -4.81 1.03
CA GLU A 127 2.53 -3.34 1.07
C GLU A 127 2.13 -2.84 2.45
N ILE A 128 1.18 -3.54 3.08
CA ILE A 128 0.75 -3.25 4.45
C ILE A 128 1.92 -3.47 5.40
N ILE A 129 2.57 -4.65 5.32
CA ILE A 129 3.71 -4.97 6.17
C ILE A 129 4.84 -3.95 5.93
N ALA A 130 5.20 -3.66 4.68
CA ALA A 130 6.23 -2.68 4.35
C ALA A 130 5.90 -1.27 4.88
N LEU A 131 4.66 -0.80 4.74
CA LEU A 131 4.22 0.47 5.33
C LEU A 131 4.41 0.48 6.84
N THR A 132 3.90 -0.55 7.51
CA THR A 132 3.94 -0.66 8.98
C THR A 132 5.35 -0.83 9.54
N THR A 133 6.29 -1.32 8.72
CA THR A 133 7.70 -1.45 9.07
C THR A 133 8.47 -0.15 8.80
N LEU A 134 8.27 0.49 7.66
CA LEU A 134 9.05 1.67 7.24
C LEU A 134 8.54 2.99 7.81
N ARG A 135 7.24 3.06 8.17
CA ARG A 135 6.55 4.24 8.71
C ARG A 135 6.89 5.55 7.98
N PRO A 136 6.64 5.62 6.67
CA PRO A 136 6.79 6.88 5.95
C PRO A 136 5.87 7.94 6.53
N THR A 137 6.31 9.20 6.46
CA THR A 137 5.62 10.36 7.03
C THR A 137 4.73 11.10 6.03
N THR A 138 4.94 10.85 4.74
CA THR A 138 4.20 11.50 3.65
C THR A 138 3.80 10.48 2.59
N ALA A 139 2.68 10.70 1.89
CA ALA A 139 2.30 9.85 0.75
C ALA A 139 3.40 9.75 -0.31
N ARG A 140 4.13 10.85 -0.57
CA ARG A 140 5.25 10.84 -1.52
C ARG A 140 6.36 9.88 -1.08
N GLU A 141 6.79 9.96 0.17
CA GLU A 141 7.80 9.06 0.72
C GLU A 141 7.33 7.61 0.68
N ALA A 142 6.06 7.35 1.04
CA ALA A 142 5.48 6.01 0.99
C ALA A 142 5.54 5.41 -0.42
N VAL A 143 5.23 6.20 -1.46
CA VAL A 143 5.29 5.77 -2.86
C VAL A 143 6.73 5.58 -3.34
N GLU A 144 7.68 6.42 -2.93
CA GLU A 144 9.09 6.24 -3.29
C GLU A 144 9.68 4.96 -2.68
N LEU A 145 9.31 4.65 -1.42
CA LEU A 145 9.76 3.43 -0.74
C LEU A 145 9.01 2.18 -1.20
N ILE A 146 7.73 2.32 -1.56
CA ILE A 146 6.85 1.21 -1.97
C ILE A 146 6.14 1.64 -3.26
N PRO A 147 6.80 1.50 -4.43
CA PRO A 147 6.30 2.03 -5.70
C PRO A 147 4.92 1.55 -6.12
N SER A 148 4.54 0.34 -5.70
CA SER A 148 3.24 -0.24 -6.02
C SER A 148 2.07 0.55 -5.42
N LEU A 149 2.30 1.34 -4.37
CA LEU A 149 1.29 2.23 -3.77
C LEU A 149 0.86 3.38 -4.68
N PHE A 150 1.61 3.70 -5.74
CA PHE A 150 1.28 4.76 -6.70
C PHE A 150 -0.12 4.65 -7.31
N ARG A 151 -0.71 3.44 -7.30
CA ARG A 151 -2.07 3.19 -7.79
C ARG A 151 -3.17 3.81 -6.93
N PHE A 152 -2.88 4.19 -5.69
CA PHE A 152 -3.83 4.80 -4.78
C PHE A 152 -3.76 6.34 -4.83
N GLU A 153 -4.84 6.99 -4.39
CA GLU A 153 -4.85 8.44 -4.23
C GLU A 153 -4.03 8.89 -3.02
N ASP A 154 -3.28 9.99 -3.17
CA ASP A 154 -2.40 10.50 -2.12
C ASP A 154 -3.16 10.79 -0.82
N ALA A 155 -4.38 11.32 -0.93
CA ALA A 155 -5.24 11.59 0.23
C ALA A 155 -5.58 10.32 1.03
N GLU A 156 -5.78 9.19 0.34
CA GLU A 156 -6.07 7.91 1.01
C GLU A 156 -4.82 7.32 1.67
N ILE A 157 -3.64 7.56 1.08
CA ILE A 157 -2.36 7.18 1.68
C ILE A 157 -2.12 8.04 2.92
N ASP A 158 -2.25 9.36 2.82
CA ASP A 158 -2.09 10.28 3.96
C ASP A 158 -3.07 9.95 5.10
N ASP A 159 -4.32 9.59 4.79
CA ASP A 159 -5.29 9.10 5.79
C ASP A 159 -4.80 7.85 6.53
N ILE A 160 -4.13 6.92 5.83
CA ILE A 160 -3.51 5.75 6.47
C ILE A 160 -2.32 6.15 7.34
N LEU A 161 -1.43 7.00 6.83
CA LEU A 161 -0.25 7.45 7.57
C LEU A 161 -0.63 8.23 8.83
N GLY A 162 -1.74 8.97 8.78
CA GLY A 162 -2.33 9.62 9.95
C GLY A 162 -2.72 8.65 11.06
N LEU A 163 -3.15 7.43 10.72
CA LEU A 163 -3.46 6.38 11.70
C LEU A 163 -2.20 5.77 12.34
N MET A 164 -1.04 5.93 11.69
CA MET A 164 0.25 5.41 12.15
C MET A 164 1.04 6.43 12.98
N SER A 165 0.59 7.69 13.03
CA SER A 165 1.28 8.81 13.68
C SER A 165 0.86 9.01 15.15
N TYR A 166 -0.01 8.14 15.68
CA TYR A 166 -0.45 8.10 17.08
C TYR A 166 0.07 6.84 17.77
#